data_AF-E4KQB4-F1
#
_entry.id   AF-E4KQB4-F1
#
_cell.length_a   1.000
_cell.length_b   1.000
_cell.length_c   1.000
_cell.angle_alpha   90.00
_cell.angle_beta   90.00
_cell.angle_gamma   90.00
#
_symmetry.space_group_name_H-M   'P 1'
#
loop_
_entity.id
_entity.type
_entity.pdbx_description
1 polymer ?
#
loop_
_entity_poly.entity_id
_entity_poly.type
_entity_poly.pdbx_seq_one_letter_code
_entity_poly.pdbx_strand_id
1 'polypeptide(L)'
;MSQQDKLSVKIALILALLIYGLSLLYLASFLHLSQVNGATVMVLATFVASVLLWIFVATDWSSLLAILALGLIPQVGVAKAASLSLGSTTFAFLFFTFIVTYALSQMTLLKRFT
;
A
#
# COMPACT_ATOMS: atom_id res chain seq x y z
N MET A 1 16.91 -7.36 -23.31
CA MET A 1 16.10 -7.06 -22.12
C MET A 1 16.56 -7.98 -21.00
N SER A 2 17.32 -7.39 -20.08
CA SER A 2 18.36 -8.03 -19.28
C SER A 2 17.78 -8.81 -18.09
N GLN A 3 18.27 -10.04 -17.88
CA GLN A 3 17.98 -10.84 -16.68
C GLN A 3 18.35 -10.13 -15.35
N GLN A 4 19.18 -9.08 -15.41
CA GLN A 4 19.67 -8.32 -14.27
C GLN A 4 18.57 -7.49 -13.58
N ASP A 5 17.58 -6.99 -14.33
CA ASP A 5 16.42 -6.27 -13.74
C ASP A 5 15.53 -7.21 -12.91
N LYS A 6 15.34 -8.45 -13.38
CA LYS A 6 14.55 -9.45 -12.65
C LYS A 6 15.19 -9.84 -11.32
N LEU A 7 16.51 -9.81 -11.23
CA LEU A 7 17.24 -10.14 -10.01
C LEU A 7 17.14 -9.02 -8.97
N SER A 8 17.31 -7.76 -9.39
CA SER A 8 17.16 -6.58 -8.53
C SER A 8 15.75 -6.47 -7.94
N VAL A 9 14.72 -6.73 -8.74
CA VAL A 9 13.32 -6.73 -8.27
C VAL A 9 13.05 -7.84 -7.25
N LYS A 10 13.60 -9.04 -7.47
CA LYS A 10 13.47 -10.15 -6.50
C LYS A 10 14.13 -9.84 -5.17
N ILE A 11 15.32 -9.21 -5.19
CA ILE A 11 16.04 -8.82 -3.96
C ILE A 11 15.27 -7.74 -3.20
N ALA A 12 14.73 -6.73 -3.90
CA ALA A 12 13.91 -5.69 -3.29
C ALA A 12 12.60 -6.24 -2.70
N LEU A 13 11.96 -7.19 -3.38
CA LEU A 13 10.79 -7.90 -2.87
C LEU A 13 11.10 -8.68 -1.59
N ILE A 14 12.22 -9.40 -1.57
CA ILE A 14 12.66 -10.17 -0.39
C ILE A 14 12.95 -9.22 0.77
N LEU A 15 13.66 -8.11 0.55
CA LEU A 15 13.95 -7.10 1.57
C LEU A 15 12.67 -6.45 2.10
N ALA A 16 11.72 -6.09 1.23
CA ALA A 16 10.45 -5.52 1.64
C ALA A 16 9.62 -6.51 2.47
N LEU A 17 9.55 -7.78 2.04
CA LEU A 17 8.93 -8.87 2.81
C LEU A 17 9.62 -9.08 4.16
N LEU A 18 10.95 -8.96 4.20
CA LEU A 18 11.74 -9.08 5.42
C LEU A 18 11.44 -7.93 6.38
N ILE A 19 11.34 -6.69 5.90
CA ILE A 19 10.99 -5.51 6.70
C ILE A 19 9.56 -5.62 7.22
N TYR A 20 8.64 -6.09 6.39
CA TYR A 20 7.24 -6.29 6.75
C TYR A 20 7.09 -7.43 7.77
N GLY A 21 7.84 -8.52 7.59
CA GLY A 21 8.00 -9.60 8.55
C GLY A 21 8.64 -9.13 9.86
N LEU A 22 9.64 -8.23 9.80
CA LEU A 22 10.25 -7.61 10.97
C LEU A 22 9.21 -6.78 11.74
N SER A 23 8.39 -5.99 11.05
CA SER A 23 7.28 -5.24 11.66
C SER A 23 6.28 -6.14 12.39
N LEU A 24 6.01 -7.33 11.83
CA LEU A 24 5.20 -8.39 12.45
C LEU A 24 5.89 -9.07 13.64
N LEU A 25 7.21 -9.25 13.60
CA LEU A 25 7.98 -9.76 14.75
C LEU A 25 8.06 -8.72 15.88
N TYR A 26 8.10 -7.43 15.53
CA TYR A 26 8.01 -6.33 16.50
C TYR A 26 6.67 -6.34 17.25
N LEU A 27 5.56 -6.75 16.61
CA LEU A 27 4.27 -7.01 17.26
C LEU A 27 4.37 -8.13 18.30
N ALA A 28 5.13 -9.20 18.04
CA ALA A 28 5.33 -10.30 18.99
C ALA A 28 6.25 -9.89 20.16
N SER A 29 7.26 -9.03 19.91
CA SER A 29 8.12 -8.48 20.96
C SER A 29 7.48 -7.36 21.80
N PHE A 30 6.31 -6.85 21.40
CA PHE A 30 5.47 -5.93 22.19
C PHE A 30 5.16 -6.47 23.59
N LEU A 31 5.28 -7.78 23.78
CA LEU A 31 5.07 -8.44 25.06
C LEU A 31 6.20 -8.26 26.08
N HIS A 32 7.39 -7.77 25.69
CA HIS A 32 8.53 -7.79 26.62
C HIS A 32 9.32 -6.50 26.83
N LEU A 33 9.59 -5.61 25.85
CA LEU A 33 10.59 -4.56 26.08
C LEU A 33 10.34 -3.25 25.29
N SER A 34 10.29 -2.14 26.04
CA SER A 34 10.71 -0.76 25.68
C SER A 34 9.64 0.33 25.84
N GLN A 35 10.06 1.46 26.44
CA GLN A 35 9.30 2.67 26.81
C GLN A 35 8.82 3.53 25.62
N VAL A 36 8.91 3.01 24.40
CA VAL A 36 8.54 3.71 23.16
C VAL A 36 7.24 3.10 22.67
N ASN A 37 6.26 3.94 22.29
CA ASN A 37 4.97 3.45 21.80
C ASN A 37 5.18 2.56 20.56
N GLY A 38 5.11 1.24 20.75
CA GLY A 38 5.44 0.24 19.73
C GLY A 38 4.61 0.41 18.45
N ALA A 39 3.38 0.92 18.57
CA ALA A 39 2.54 1.19 17.41
C ALA A 39 3.10 2.29 16.50
N THR A 40 3.78 3.31 17.05
CA THR A 40 4.41 4.37 16.26
C THR A 40 5.53 3.82 15.39
N VAL A 41 6.34 2.91 15.95
CA VAL A 41 7.45 2.25 15.22
C VAL A 41 6.89 1.35 14.12
N MET A 42 5.78 0.66 14.37
CA MET A 42 5.12 -0.20 13.36
C MET A 42 4.54 0.60 12.20
N VAL A 43 3.88 1.73 12.48
CA VAL A 43 3.35 2.62 11.44
C VAL A 43 4.50 3.20 10.61
N LEU A 44 5.59 3.64 11.25
CA LEU A 44 6.80 4.11 10.57
C LEU A 44 7.44 3.02 9.70
N ALA A 45 7.59 1.80 10.22
CA ALA A 45 8.13 0.67 9.46
C ALA A 45 7.26 0.32 8.25
N THR A 46 5.93 0.33 8.42
CA THR A 46 4.97 0.08 7.33
C THR A 46 5.08 1.15 6.25
N PHE A 47 5.25 2.42 6.64
CA PHE A 47 5.43 3.53 5.70
C PHE A 47 6.70 3.37 4.87
N VAL A 48 7.84 3.12 5.51
CA VAL A 48 9.13 2.91 4.81
C VAL A 48 9.07 1.69 3.90
N ALA A 49 8.49 0.58 4.35
CA ALA A 49 8.31 -0.61 3.53
C ALA A 49 7.44 -0.34 2.28
N SER A 50 6.37 0.43 2.42
CA SER A 50 5.49 0.82 1.31
C SER A 50 6.22 1.69 0.28
N VAL A 51 7.00 2.67 0.74
CA VAL A 51 7.79 3.55 -0.14
C VAL A 51 8.85 2.74 -0.92
N LEU A 52 9.50 1.79 -0.26
CA LEU A 52 10.46 0.91 -0.95
C LEU A 52 9.74 0.06 -2.00
N LEU A 53 8.62 -0.59 -1.67
CA LEU A 53 7.85 -1.37 -2.64
C LEU A 53 7.37 -0.54 -3.83
N TRP A 54 7.02 0.72 -3.59
CA TRP A 54 6.59 1.64 -4.63
C TRP A 54 7.70 1.86 -5.68
N ILE A 55 8.96 1.98 -5.27
CA ILE A 55 10.08 2.23 -6.18
C ILE A 55 10.46 0.98 -7.01
N PHE A 56 10.21 -0.24 -6.52
CA PHE A 56 10.73 -1.46 -7.14
C PHE A 56 9.73 -2.33 -7.90
N VAL A 57 8.43 -2.22 -7.65
CA VAL A 57 7.42 -3.15 -8.21
C VAL A 57 6.31 -2.40 -8.92
N ALA A 58 5.43 -1.75 -8.17
CA ALA A 58 4.28 -1.00 -8.66
C ALA A 58 3.59 -0.30 -7.48
N THR A 59 2.95 0.83 -7.77
CA THR A 59 2.16 1.63 -6.80
C THR A 59 0.94 0.88 -6.26
N ASP A 60 0.33 0.01 -7.06
CA ASP A 60 -0.95 -0.62 -6.70
C ASP A 60 -0.78 -1.67 -5.60
N TRP A 61 0.23 -2.55 -5.75
CA TRP A 61 0.46 -3.62 -4.77
C TRP A 61 1.06 -3.11 -3.46
N SER A 62 1.92 -2.08 -3.53
CA SER A 62 2.50 -1.45 -2.33
C SER A 62 1.41 -0.82 -1.45
N SER A 63 0.43 -0.17 -2.08
CA SER A 63 -0.69 0.49 -1.39
C SER A 63 -1.62 -0.51 -0.71
N LEU A 64 -1.97 -1.60 -1.39
CA LEU A 64 -2.80 -2.69 -0.83
C LEU A 64 -2.10 -3.40 0.32
N LEU A 65 -0.81 -3.69 0.20
CA LEU A 65 -0.01 -4.24 1.30
C LEU A 65 0.09 -3.25 2.46
N ALA A 66 0.25 -1.94 2.23
CA ALA A 66 0.29 -0.96 3.32
C ALA A 66 -1.02 -0.95 4.14
N ILE A 67 -2.18 -0.97 3.48
CA ILE A 67 -3.49 -1.03 4.15
C ILE A 67 -3.65 -2.32 4.95
N LEU A 68 -3.18 -3.45 4.42
CA LEU A 68 -3.23 -4.75 5.10
C LEU A 68 -2.35 -4.76 6.36
N ALA A 69 -1.15 -4.17 6.31
CA ALA A 69 -0.24 -4.08 7.46
C ALA A 69 -0.85 -3.25 8.58
N LEU A 70 -1.35 -2.06 8.22
CA LEU A 70 -2.02 -1.18 9.16
C LEU A 70 -3.26 -1.85 9.75
N GLY A 71 -3.98 -2.63 8.95
CA GLY A 71 -5.13 -3.40 9.41
C GLY A 71 -4.80 -4.52 10.40
N LEU A 72 -3.60 -5.09 10.31
CA LEU A 72 -3.09 -6.12 11.23
C LEU A 72 -2.64 -5.54 12.58
N ILE A 73 -2.51 -4.22 12.70
CA ILE A 73 -2.20 -3.56 13.97
C ILE A 73 -3.48 -3.52 14.81
N PRO A 74 -3.49 -4.13 16.02
CA PRO A 74 -4.70 -4.25 16.84
C PRO A 74 -5.27 -2.89 17.30
N GLN A 75 -4.47 -1.82 17.26
CA GLN A 75 -4.90 -0.46 17.60
C GLN A 75 -5.70 0.24 16.48
N VAL A 76 -5.55 -0.19 15.22
CA VAL A 76 -6.20 0.43 14.06
C VAL A 76 -7.29 -0.47 13.53
N GLY A 77 -6.98 -1.74 13.26
CA GLY A 77 -7.92 -2.72 12.71
C GLY A 77 -8.19 -2.54 11.21
N VAL A 78 -8.38 -3.66 10.50
CA VAL A 78 -8.54 -3.72 9.04
C VAL A 78 -9.70 -2.84 8.53
N ALA A 79 -10.84 -2.87 9.23
CA ALA A 79 -12.02 -2.10 8.84
C ALA A 79 -11.79 -0.58 8.92
N LYS A 80 -11.01 -0.12 9.90
CA LYS A 80 -10.71 1.31 10.08
C LYS A 80 -9.61 1.77 9.13
N ALA A 81 -8.59 0.95 8.88
CA ALA A 81 -7.54 1.26 7.91
C ALA A 81 -8.12 1.39 6.48
N ALA A 82 -9.04 0.48 6.11
CA ALA A 82 -9.72 0.53 4.82
C ALA A 82 -10.68 1.72 4.71
N SER A 83 -11.46 2.02 5.76
CA SER A 83 -12.40 3.15 5.73
C SER A 83 -11.70 4.52 5.73
N LEU A 84 -10.57 4.66 6.43
CA LEU A 84 -9.76 5.88 6.40
C LEU A 84 -9.14 6.13 5.01
N SER A 85 -8.77 5.06 4.30
CA SER A 85 -8.09 5.17 3.02
C SER A 85 -9.07 5.30 1.84
N LEU A 86 -10.05 4.40 1.76
CA LEU A 86 -11.00 4.30 0.63
C LEU A 86 -12.34 4.98 0.92
N GLY A 87 -12.64 5.31 2.18
CA GLY A 87 -13.89 5.99 2.58
C GLY A 87 -13.80 7.51 2.56
N SER A 88 -12.67 8.09 2.14
CA SER A 88 -12.53 9.54 2.00
C SER A 88 -13.39 10.07 0.86
N THR A 89 -14.06 11.21 1.09
CA THR A 89 -14.87 11.91 0.08
C THR A 89 -14.06 12.25 -1.18
N THR A 90 -12.75 12.49 -1.04
CA THR A 90 -11.86 12.75 -2.18
C THR A 90 -11.67 11.51 -3.05
N PHE A 91 -11.50 10.33 -2.44
CA PHE A 91 -11.38 9.08 -3.17
C PHE A 91 -12.67 8.78 -3.94
N ALA A 92 -13.83 8.94 -3.31
CA ALA A 92 -15.12 8.74 -3.95
C ALA A 92 -15.36 9.69 -5.15
N PHE A 93 -14.97 10.96 -5.02
CA PHE A 93 -15.04 11.93 -6.11
C PHE A 93 -14.15 11.52 -7.29
N LEU A 94 -12.88 11.18 -7.03
CA LEU A 94 -11.95 10.75 -8.08
C LEU A 94 -12.42 9.46 -8.76
N PHE A 95 -12.91 8.49 -7.98
CA PHE A 95 -13.44 7.24 -8.50
C PHE A 95 -14.63 7.48 -9.42
N PHE A 96 -15.56 8.34 -9.01
CA PHE A 96 -16.68 8.75 -9.84
C PHE A 96 -16.21 9.46 -11.12
N THR A 97 -15.32 10.44 -11.02
CA THR A 97 -14.78 11.15 -12.18
C THR A 97 -14.10 10.20 -13.15
N PHE A 98 -13.28 9.26 -12.67
CA PHE A 98 -12.64 8.26 -13.53
C PHE A 98 -13.64 7.33 -14.21
N ILE A 99 -14.67 6.87 -13.50
CA ILE A 99 -15.74 6.06 -14.11
C ILE A 99 -16.47 6.86 -15.19
N VAL A 100 -16.80 8.13 -14.93
CA VAL A 100 -17.47 9.00 -15.90
C VAL A 100 -16.58 9.23 -17.13
N THR A 101 -15.29 9.56 -16.93
CA THR A 101 -14.33 9.70 -18.03
C THR A 101 -14.20 8.41 -18.84
N TYR A 102 -14.16 7.26 -18.17
CA TYR A 102 -14.10 5.96 -18.83
C TYR A 102 -15.38 5.66 -19.63
N ALA A 103 -16.55 5.93 -19.06
CA ALA A 103 -17.83 5.77 -19.75
C ALA A 103 -17.92 6.69 -20.99
N LEU A 104 -17.50 7.94 -20.88
CA LEU A 104 -17.39 8.86 -22.03
C LEU A 104 -16.39 8.36 -23.07
N SER A 105 -15.26 7.77 -22.65
CA SER A 105 -14.26 7.20 -23.56
C SER A 105 -14.78 6.01 -24.35
N GLN A 106 -15.71 5.23 -23.79
CA GLN A 106 -16.33 4.10 -24.49
C GLN A 106 -17.53 4.52 -25.36
N MET A 107 -18.13 5.69 -25.11
CA MET A 107 -19.14 6.26 -26.01
C MET A 107 -18.49 6.76 -27.31
N THR A 108 -19.10 6.41 -28.45
CA THR A 108 -18.69 6.74 -29.83
C THR A 108 -18.49 8.24 -30.12
N LEU A 109 -18.72 9.14 -29.16
CA LEU A 109 -18.51 10.57 -29.31
C LEU A 109 -17.05 10.92 -29.64
N LEU A 110 -16.06 10.25 -29.05
CA LEU A 110 -14.65 10.50 -29.39
C LEU A 110 -14.21 9.92 -30.75
N LYS A 111 -14.85 8.84 -31.22
CA LYS A 111 -14.59 8.29 -32.57
C LYS A 111 -15.11 9.18 -33.71
N ARG A 112 -15.93 10.20 -33.39
CA ARG A 112 -16.51 11.12 -34.38
C ARG A 112 -15.75 12.44 -34.50
N PHE A 113 -14.78 12.70 -33.62
CA PHE A 113 -13.98 13.93 -33.57
C PHE A 113 -12.47 13.70 -33.82
N THR A 114 -12.04 12.49 -34.17
CA THR A 114 -10.71 12.17 -34.73
C THR A 114 -10.89 11.71 -36.17
#